data_AF-A0A1E4SJY4-F1
#
_entry.id   AF-A0A1E4SJY4-F1
#
_cell.length_a   1.000
_cell.length_b   1.000
_cell.length_c   1.000
_cell.angle_alpha   90.00
_cell.angle_beta   90.00
_cell.angle_gamma   90.00
#
_symmetry.space_group_name_H-M   'P 1'
#
loop_
_entity.id
_entity.type
_entity.pdbx_description
1 polymer ?
#
loop_
_entity_poly.entity_id
_entity_poly.type
_entity_poly.pdbx_seq_one_letter_code
_entity_poly.pdbx_strand_id
1 'polypeptide(L)'
;MIRGNWSLAAEVRRNELKQQQKVQQRQKQQHKHEKLQNVDPIRLYYQIERLEKEATLSAHDTKRLKTLKEDWDFIEKNKLHEEKVVAFKEKLEAERVQKEIDSKKLWGRASVYFNPELNPLGKVPSQGDLPNLTTPLKRHQIQKYDKDPLIDSLGVVMPEGEPPKFYKLVVNTDR
;
A
#
# COMPACT_ATOMS: atom_id res chain seq x y z
N MET A 1 -59.49 11.26 31.35
CA MET A 1 -58.30 11.65 30.57
C MET A 1 -57.88 13.04 31.04
N ILE A 2 -56.95 13.11 32.00
CA ILE A 2 -56.57 14.37 32.67
C ILE A 2 -55.64 15.13 31.73
N ARG A 3 -56.11 16.27 31.21
CA ARG A 3 -55.25 17.22 30.48
C ARG A 3 -54.26 17.79 31.50
N GLY A 4 -53.01 17.35 31.44
CA GLY A 4 -51.96 17.83 32.34
C GLY A 4 -51.83 19.35 32.29
N ASN A 5 -51.68 19.98 33.45
CA ASN A 5 -51.60 21.43 33.61
C ASN A 5 -50.49 22.01 32.72
N TRP A 6 -50.87 22.71 31.65
CA TRP A 6 -49.94 23.48 30.83
C TRP A 6 -49.40 24.63 31.68
N SER A 7 -48.07 24.71 31.80
CA SER A 7 -47.38 25.75 32.56
C SER A 7 -46.39 26.46 31.63
N LEU A 8 -46.61 27.75 31.42
CA LEU A 8 -45.71 28.61 30.65
C LEU A 8 -44.26 28.53 31.17
N ALA A 9 -44.07 28.42 32.49
CA ALA A 9 -42.76 28.25 33.10
C ALA A 9 -42.09 26.90 32.79
N ALA A 10 -42.86 25.85 32.52
CA ALA A 10 -42.31 24.57 32.07
C ALA A 10 -41.91 24.63 30.58
N GLU A 11 -42.64 25.40 29.76
CA GLU A 11 -42.34 25.59 28.35
C GLU A 11 -41.10 26.47 28.13
N VAL A 12 -40.98 27.58 28.87
CA VAL A 12 -39.79 28.44 28.85
C VAL A 12 -38.54 27.65 29.24
N ARG A 13 -38.57 26.88 30.34
CA ARG A 13 -37.45 26.01 30.74
C ARG A 13 -37.09 24.97 29.68
N ARG A 14 -38.08 24.36 29.01
CA ARG A 14 -37.82 23.42 27.91
C ARG A 14 -37.16 24.12 26.72
N ASN A 15 -37.58 25.34 26.39
CA ASN A 15 -36.99 26.11 25.30
C ASN A 15 -35.56 26.57 25.62
N GLU A 16 -35.30 27.01 26.85
CA GLU A 16 -33.95 27.32 27.33
C GLU A 16 -33.04 26.09 27.27
N LEU A 17 -33.48 24.93 27.76
CA LEU A 17 -32.73 23.68 27.66
C LEU A 17 -32.42 23.31 26.21
N LYS A 18 -33.39 23.46 25.29
CA LYS A 18 -33.16 23.22 23.86
C LYS A 18 -32.14 24.20 23.28
N GLN A 19 -32.18 25.47 23.65
CA GLN A 19 -31.20 26.45 23.19
C GLN A 19 -29.81 26.14 23.73
N GLN A 20 -29.68 25.80 25.02
CA GLN A 20 -28.42 25.37 25.62
C GLN A 20 -27.85 24.13 24.92
N GLN A 21 -28.69 23.12 24.65
CA GLN A 21 -28.27 21.93 23.91
C GLN A 21 -27.77 22.26 22.49
N LYS A 22 -28.45 23.15 21.77
CA LYS A 22 -28.02 23.62 20.45
C LYS A 22 -26.66 24.31 20.51
N VAL A 23 -26.44 25.19 21.49
CA VAL A 23 -25.15 25.88 21.68
C VAL A 23 -24.04 24.88 21.99
N GLN A 24 -24.29 23.94 22.92
CA GLN A 24 -23.32 22.88 23.24
C GLN A 24 -23.00 22.00 22.04
N GLN A 25 -23.99 21.63 21.22
CA GLN A 25 -23.75 20.85 20.00
C GLN A 25 -22.89 21.61 18.99
N ARG A 26 -23.16 22.90 18.78
CA ARG A 26 -22.33 23.76 17.91
C ARG A 26 -20.90 23.86 18.41
N GLN A 27 -20.71 24.11 19.71
CA GLN A 27 -19.38 24.15 20.33
C GLN A 27 -18.63 22.83 20.19
N LYS A 28 -19.30 21.69 20.39
CA LYS A 28 -18.71 20.36 20.19
C LYS A 28 -18.28 20.14 18.73
N GLN A 29 -19.11 20.52 17.77
CA GLN A 29 -18.78 20.42 16.35
C GLN A 29 -17.61 21.32 15.96
N GLN A 30 -17.62 22.57 16.42
CA GLN A 30 -16.53 23.52 16.18
C GLN A 30 -15.21 23.02 16.78
N HIS A 31 -15.22 22.55 18.03
CA HIS A 31 -14.05 21.97 18.66
C HIS A 31 -13.54 20.74 17.90
N LYS A 32 -14.43 19.86 17.42
CA LYS A 32 -14.04 18.71 16.59
C LYS A 32 -13.41 19.16 15.28
N HIS A 33 -13.97 20.19 14.64
CA HIS A 33 -13.42 20.78 13.42
C HIS A 33 -12.02 21.36 13.66
N GLU A 34 -11.84 22.22 14.67
CA GLU A 34 -10.54 22.82 15.02
C GLU A 34 -9.48 21.76 15.37
N LYS A 35 -9.88 20.72 16.11
CA LYS A 35 -9.01 19.59 16.43
C LYS A 35 -8.54 18.89 15.17
N LEU A 36 -9.45 18.53 14.26
CA LEU A 36 -9.12 17.75 13.07
C LEU A 36 -8.50 18.58 11.94
N GLN A 37 -8.70 19.88 11.94
CA GLN A 37 -8.07 20.81 11.00
C GLN A 37 -6.54 20.82 11.13
N ASN A 38 -6.00 20.58 12.32
CA ASN A 38 -4.56 20.54 12.56
C ASN A 38 -3.96 19.12 12.52
N VAL A 39 -4.80 18.09 12.41
CA VAL A 39 -4.35 16.69 12.37
C VAL A 39 -3.93 16.31 10.95
N ASP A 40 -2.85 15.55 10.83
CA ASP A 40 -2.41 14.96 9.57
C ASP A 40 -3.31 13.74 9.23
N PRO A 41 -4.13 13.81 8.16
CA PRO A 41 -5.03 12.72 7.79
C PRO A 41 -4.26 11.43 7.43
N ILE A 42 -3.05 11.53 6.88
CA ILE A 42 -2.28 10.36 6.44
C ILE A 42 -1.83 9.54 7.66
N ARG A 43 -1.37 10.21 8.72
CA ARG A 43 -1.01 9.54 9.99
C ARG A 43 -2.21 8.86 10.62
N LEU A 44 -3.38 9.51 10.57
CA LEU A 44 -4.63 8.95 11.08
C LEU A 44 -4.98 7.67 10.33
N TYR A 45 -4.91 7.68 8.99
CA TYR A 45 -5.13 6.50 8.16
C TYR A 45 -4.21 5.33 8.53
N TYR A 46 -2.89 5.55 8.60
CA TYR A 46 -1.96 4.48 8.97
C TYR A 46 -2.15 3.96 10.40
N GLN A 47 -2.63 4.80 11.31
CA GLN A 47 -2.97 4.38 12.66
C GLN A 47 -4.22 3.49 12.68
N ILE A 48 -5.22 3.78 11.84
CA ILE A 48 -6.37 2.90 11.62
C ILE A 48 -5.89 1.57 11.05
N GLU A 49 -5.14 1.62 9.95
CA GLU A 49 -4.67 0.41 9.25
C GLU A 49 -3.83 -0.48 10.17
N ARG A 50 -2.96 0.11 11.00
CA ARG A 50 -2.18 -0.63 11.99
C ARG A 50 -3.07 -1.35 13.01
N LEU A 51 -4.06 -0.66 13.58
CA LEU A 51 -4.99 -1.25 14.55
C LEU A 51 -5.90 -2.30 13.92
N GLU A 52 -6.25 -2.16 12.64
CA GLU A 52 -7.03 -3.17 11.92
C GLU A 52 -6.24 -4.46 11.62
N LYS A 53 -4.91 -4.35 11.47
CA LYS A 53 -4.03 -5.50 11.23
C LYS A 53 -3.67 -6.27 12.50
N GLU A 54 -3.92 -5.72 13.69
CA GLU A 54 -3.65 -6.41 14.95
C GLU A 54 -4.68 -7.54 15.17
N ALA A 55 -4.20 -8.78 15.27
CA ALA A 55 -5.05 -9.97 15.36
C ALA A 55 -5.85 -10.07 16.68
N THR A 56 -5.41 -9.38 17.73
CA THR A 56 -6.04 -9.36 19.05
C THR A 56 -6.12 -7.93 19.56
N LEU A 57 -7.30 -7.32 19.49
CA LEU A 57 -7.53 -5.97 20.01
C LEU A 57 -8.02 -6.00 21.46
N SER A 58 -7.46 -5.14 22.30
CA SER A 58 -8.00 -4.87 23.62
C SER A 58 -9.32 -4.08 23.54
N ALA A 59 -10.15 -4.13 24.59
CA ALA A 59 -11.36 -3.30 24.69
C ALA A 59 -11.06 -1.80 24.59
N HIS A 60 -9.87 -1.36 24.99
CA HIS A 60 -9.40 0.01 24.78
C HIS A 60 -9.14 0.30 23.30
N ASP A 61 -8.48 -0.62 22.60
CA ASP A 61 -8.08 -0.41 21.21
C ASP A 61 -9.27 -0.46 20.25
N THR A 62 -10.29 -1.27 20.56
CA THR A 62 -11.56 -1.24 19.81
C THR A 62 -12.29 0.10 19.93
N LYS A 63 -12.30 0.71 21.13
CA LYS A 63 -12.86 2.06 21.32
C LYS A 63 -12.04 3.10 20.56
N ARG A 64 -10.71 3.04 20.66
CA ARG A 64 -9.81 3.94 19.94
C ARG A 64 -10.00 3.83 18.42
N LEU A 65 -10.09 2.61 17.89
CA LEU A 65 -10.33 2.36 16.47
C LEU A 65 -11.66 2.96 16.01
N LYS A 66 -12.74 2.80 16.79
CA LYS A 66 -14.03 3.47 16.50
C LYS A 66 -13.88 4.99 16.44
N THR A 67 -13.21 5.60 17.42
CA THR A 67 -13.00 7.05 17.43
C THR A 67 -12.16 7.54 16.25
N LEU A 68 -11.12 6.80 15.85
CA LEU A 68 -10.30 7.16 14.69
C LEU A 68 -11.11 7.06 13.39
N LYS A 69 -11.94 6.02 13.24
CA LYS A 69 -12.85 5.90 12.09
C LYS A 69 -13.86 7.04 12.03
N GLU A 70 -14.47 7.40 13.17
CA GLU A 70 -15.38 8.54 13.26
C GLU A 70 -14.69 9.90 12.96
N ASP A 71 -13.40 10.02 13.29
CA ASP A 71 -12.60 11.20 12.97
C ASP A 71 -12.24 11.23 11.47
N TRP A 72 -11.89 10.08 10.87
CA TRP A 72 -11.68 9.94 9.43
C TRP A 72 -12.93 10.28 8.61
N ASP A 73 -14.09 9.71 8.98
CA ASP A 73 -15.37 10.00 8.35
C ASP A 73 -15.74 11.48 8.43
N PHE A 74 -15.38 12.13 9.55
CA PHE A 74 -15.62 13.56 9.72
C PHE A 74 -14.72 14.40 8.80
N ILE A 75 -13.46 14.00 8.61
CA ILE A 75 -12.53 14.65 7.69
C ILE A 75 -13.08 14.57 6.26
N GLU A 76 -13.53 13.39 5.82
CA GLU A 76 -14.09 13.19 4.49
C GLU A 76 -15.38 13.99 4.27
N LYS A 77 -16.33 13.92 5.22
CA LYS A 77 -17.63 14.60 5.10
C LYS A 77 -17.51 16.12 5.07
N ASN A 78 -16.57 16.68 5.82
CA ASN A 78 -16.37 18.13 5.89
C ASN A 78 -15.27 18.62 4.94
N LYS A 79 -14.74 17.76 4.07
CA LYS A 79 -13.68 18.09 3.10
C LYS A 79 -12.45 18.74 3.75
N LEU A 80 -12.12 18.32 4.97
CA LEU A 80 -10.90 18.75 5.63
C LEU A 80 -9.70 18.14 4.88
N HIS A 81 -8.69 18.94 4.58
CA HIS A 81 -7.47 18.49 3.86
C HIS A 81 -7.75 17.80 2.51
N GLU A 82 -8.79 18.23 1.78
CA GLU A 82 -9.28 17.58 0.55
C GLU A 82 -8.14 17.23 -0.44
N GLU A 83 -7.26 18.19 -0.76
CA GLU A 83 -6.13 17.97 -1.67
C GLU A 83 -5.21 16.82 -1.25
N LYS A 84 -4.88 16.75 0.05
CA LYS A 84 -4.00 15.71 0.59
C LYS A 84 -4.69 14.35 0.60
N VAL A 85 -5.98 14.31 0.97
CA VAL A 85 -6.75 13.07 1.04
C VAL A 85 -6.97 12.49 -0.35
N VAL A 86 -7.31 13.33 -1.34
CA VAL A 86 -7.50 12.91 -2.73
C VAL A 86 -6.20 12.35 -3.30
N ALA A 87 -5.10 13.13 -3.22
CA ALA A 87 -3.80 12.68 -3.72
C ALA A 87 -3.31 11.39 -3.02
N PHE A 88 -3.63 11.22 -1.74
CA PHE A 88 -3.30 10.00 -1.00
C PHE A 88 -4.12 8.79 -1.47
N LYS A 89 -5.44 8.95 -1.70
CA LYS A 89 -6.31 7.89 -2.22
C LYS A 89 -5.88 7.44 -3.61
N GLU A 90 -5.56 8.38 -4.50
CA GLU A 90 -5.06 8.08 -5.85
C GLU A 90 -3.76 7.27 -5.81
N LYS A 91 -2.82 7.64 -4.93
CA LYS A 91 -1.58 6.85 -4.73
C LYS A 91 -1.88 5.44 -4.24
N LEU A 92 -2.80 5.31 -3.29
CA LEU A 92 -3.15 4.02 -2.69
C LEU A 92 -3.84 3.11 -3.72
N GLU A 93 -4.70 3.66 -4.57
CA GLU A 93 -5.30 2.94 -5.70
C GLU A 93 -4.25 2.56 -6.75
N ALA A 94 -3.36 3.47 -7.13
CA ALA A 94 -2.28 3.19 -8.07
C ALA A 94 -1.37 2.05 -7.58
N GLU A 95 -1.00 2.04 -6.30
CA GLU A 95 -0.24 0.94 -5.70
C GLU A 95 -1.00 -0.39 -5.72
N ARG A 96 -2.32 -0.37 -5.45
CA ARG A 96 -3.14 -1.58 -5.52
C ARG A 96 -3.25 -2.12 -6.93
N VAL A 97 -3.48 -1.25 -7.91
CA VAL A 97 -3.52 -1.62 -9.33
C VAL A 97 -2.16 -2.18 -9.75
N GLN A 98 -1.05 -1.56 -9.36
CA GLN A 98 0.28 -2.06 -9.68
C GLN A 98 0.54 -3.44 -9.05
N LYS A 99 0.17 -3.63 -7.78
CA LYS A 99 0.26 -4.95 -7.11
C LYS A 99 -0.60 -6.00 -7.81
N GLU A 100 -1.78 -5.63 -8.28
CA GLU A 100 -2.62 -6.54 -9.07
C GLU A 100 -2.00 -6.88 -10.42
N ILE A 101 -1.47 -5.88 -11.14
CA ILE A 101 -0.76 -6.09 -12.39
C ILE A 101 0.43 -7.03 -12.16
N ASP A 102 1.23 -6.77 -11.13
CA ASP A 102 2.41 -7.59 -10.81
C ASP A 102 2.02 -9.02 -10.41
N SER A 103 0.89 -9.19 -9.70
CA SER A 103 0.36 -10.52 -9.35
C SER A 103 -0.18 -11.28 -10.56
N LYS A 104 -0.76 -10.58 -11.54
CA LYS A 104 -1.35 -11.14 -12.77
C LYS A 104 -0.35 -11.27 -13.91
N LYS A 105 0.81 -10.60 -13.81
CA LYS A 105 1.85 -10.59 -14.84
C LYS A 105 2.37 -12.01 -15.01
N LEU A 106 2.00 -12.63 -16.12
CA LEU A 106 2.56 -13.90 -16.55
C LEU A 106 4.08 -13.76 -16.65
N TRP A 107 4.77 -14.68 -15.99
CA TRP A 107 6.20 -14.65 -15.89
C TRP A 107 6.76 -14.91 -17.29
N GLY A 108 7.50 -13.96 -17.86
CA GLY A 108 8.02 -14.10 -19.23
C GLY A 108 9.03 -15.26 -19.35
N ARG A 109 9.43 -15.63 -20.57
CA ARG A 109 10.49 -16.63 -20.83
C ARG A 109 11.81 -16.36 -20.09
N ALA A 110 12.07 -15.10 -19.72
CA ALA A 110 13.25 -14.69 -18.94
C ALA A 110 13.11 -14.89 -17.42
N SER A 111 11.98 -15.43 -16.96
CA SER A 111 11.72 -15.66 -15.54
C SER A 111 12.34 -16.96 -15.03
N VAL A 112 12.53 -17.04 -13.71
CA VAL A 112 13.07 -18.23 -13.02
C VAL A 112 12.26 -19.49 -13.35
N TYR A 113 10.95 -19.35 -13.57
CA TYR A 113 10.07 -20.46 -13.92
C TYR A 113 10.50 -21.19 -15.21
N PHE A 114 10.97 -20.43 -16.22
CA PHE A 114 11.37 -20.95 -17.53
C PHE A 114 12.88 -21.21 -17.66
N ASN A 115 13.66 -20.99 -16.60
CA ASN A 115 15.09 -21.28 -16.62
C ASN A 115 15.34 -22.74 -16.18
N PRO A 116 15.76 -23.65 -17.08
CA PRO A 116 15.95 -25.06 -16.74
C PRO A 116 17.03 -25.30 -15.68
N GLU A 117 18.01 -24.38 -15.54
CA GLU A 117 19.05 -24.46 -14.51
C GLU A 117 18.51 -24.12 -13.11
N LEU A 118 17.57 -23.17 -13.03
CA LEU A 118 17.02 -22.68 -11.76
C LEU A 118 15.71 -23.38 -11.36
N ASN A 119 14.97 -23.91 -12.33
CA ASN A 119 13.73 -24.65 -12.12
C ASN A 119 13.71 -25.93 -12.96
N PRO A 120 14.58 -26.91 -12.65
CA PRO A 120 14.67 -28.16 -13.42
C PRO A 120 13.37 -28.98 -13.40
N LEU A 121 12.50 -28.73 -12.42
CA LEU A 121 11.23 -29.43 -12.24
C LEU A 121 10.02 -28.67 -12.83
N GLY A 122 10.21 -27.49 -13.42
CA GLY A 122 9.13 -26.70 -14.02
C GLY A 122 8.02 -26.31 -13.02
N LYS A 123 8.32 -26.21 -11.72
CA LYS A 123 7.34 -25.85 -10.69
C LYS A 123 7.10 -24.35 -10.68
N VAL A 124 5.84 -23.94 -10.61
CA VAL A 124 5.49 -22.52 -10.43
C VAL A 124 5.94 -22.12 -9.02
N PRO A 125 6.79 -21.08 -8.85
CA PRO A 125 7.18 -20.61 -7.52
C PRO A 125 5.94 -20.22 -6.73
N SER A 126 5.86 -20.65 -5.47
CA SER A 126 4.87 -20.16 -4.52
C SER A 126 4.96 -18.63 -4.46
N GLN A 127 3.81 -17.95 -4.38
CA GLN A 127 3.74 -16.49 -4.16
C GLN A 127 4.48 -16.15 -2.85
N GLY A 128 5.78 -15.89 -2.92
CA GLY A 128 6.62 -15.65 -1.76
C GLY A 128 8.11 -15.80 -1.98
N ASP A 129 8.56 -16.75 -2.80
CA ASP A 129 9.92 -17.26 -2.55
C ASP A 129 11.03 -16.79 -3.50
N LEU A 130 10.74 -16.29 -4.70
CA LEU A 130 11.83 -15.95 -5.63
C LEU A 130 11.50 -14.73 -6.50
N PRO A 131 12.08 -13.54 -6.22
CA PRO A 131 12.03 -12.45 -7.19
C PRO A 131 12.73 -12.87 -8.48
N ASN A 132 12.31 -12.32 -9.63
CA ASN A 132 12.98 -12.51 -10.91
C ASN A 132 14.42 -11.96 -10.85
N LEU A 133 15.37 -12.82 -10.51
CA LEU A 133 16.79 -12.49 -10.28
C LEU A 133 17.62 -12.48 -11.57
N THR A 134 17.08 -13.01 -12.66
CA THR A 134 17.73 -13.08 -13.97
C THR A 134 17.45 -11.82 -14.78
N THR A 135 17.96 -10.68 -14.33
CA THR A 135 18.04 -9.51 -15.21
C THR A 135 19.18 -9.73 -16.21
N PRO A 136 18.96 -9.55 -17.52
CA PRO A 136 20.05 -9.62 -18.48
C PRO A 136 21.14 -8.62 -18.10
N LEU A 137 22.41 -9.01 -18.26
CA LEU A 137 23.54 -8.10 -18.08
C LEU A 137 23.31 -6.88 -18.98
N LYS A 138 23.33 -5.68 -18.37
CA LYS A 138 23.29 -4.44 -19.16
C LYS A 138 24.52 -4.41 -20.07
N ARG A 139 24.44 -3.78 -21.25
CA ARG A 139 25.55 -3.76 -22.25
C ARG A 139 26.93 -3.45 -21.67
N HIS A 140 27.02 -2.61 -20.64
CA HIS A 140 28.26 -2.23 -19.97
C HIS A 140 28.81 -3.25 -18.96
N GLN A 141 28.00 -4.25 -18.56
CA GLN A 141 28.39 -5.33 -17.66
C GLN A 141 28.78 -6.62 -18.41
N ILE A 142 28.59 -6.65 -19.73
CA ILE A 142 29.03 -7.76 -20.57
C ILE A 142 30.53 -7.57 -20.76
N GLN A 143 31.34 -8.34 -20.02
CA GLN A 143 32.78 -8.43 -20.28
C GLN A 143 32.96 -9.08 -21.66
N LYS A 144 33.52 -8.31 -22.60
CA LYS A 144 34.00 -8.85 -23.86
C LYS A 144 35.38 -9.44 -23.58
N TYR A 145 35.51 -10.75 -23.72
CA TYR A 145 36.81 -11.40 -23.71
C TYR A 145 37.46 -11.21 -25.07
N ASP A 146 38.74 -10.84 -25.06
CA ASP A 146 39.54 -10.83 -26.27
C ASP A 146 39.73 -12.27 -26.76
N LYS A 147 39.89 -12.42 -28.08
CA LYS A 147 40.14 -13.74 -28.68
C LYS A 147 41.47 -14.28 -28.18
N ASP A 148 41.49 -15.57 -27.85
CA ASP A 148 42.73 -16.26 -27.51
C ASP A 148 43.64 -16.28 -28.75
N PRO A 149 44.91 -15.85 -28.65
CA PRO A 149 45.87 -15.87 -29.76
C PRO A 149 46.06 -17.26 -30.39
N LEU A 150 45.77 -18.34 -29.66
CA LEU A 150 45.84 -19.71 -30.19
C LEU A 150 44.77 -19.96 -31.28
N ILE A 151 43.60 -19.31 -31.18
CA ILE A 151 42.49 -19.48 -32.12
C ILE A 151 42.86 -18.92 -33.50
N ASP A 152 43.57 -17.79 -33.54
CA ASP A 152 44.07 -17.19 -34.77
C ASP A 152 45.14 -18.09 -35.43
N SER A 153 45.96 -18.77 -34.62
CA SER A 153 46.99 -19.71 -35.12
C SER A 153 46.41 -20.99 -35.72
N LEU A 154 45.23 -21.43 -35.25
CA LEU A 154 44.58 -22.67 -35.66
C LEU A 154 43.61 -22.48 -36.85
N GLY A 155 43.39 -21.24 -37.30
CA GLY A 155 42.53 -20.94 -38.45
C GLY A 155 41.05 -21.30 -38.23
N VAL A 156 40.59 -21.35 -36.98
CA VAL A 156 39.22 -21.76 -36.64
C VAL A 156 38.25 -20.63 -36.99
N VAL A 157 37.40 -20.85 -37.99
CA VAL A 157 36.35 -19.92 -38.38
C VAL A 157 35.17 -20.06 -37.42
N MET A 158 34.78 -18.97 -36.78
CA MET A 158 33.59 -18.96 -35.91
C MET A 158 32.31 -19.12 -36.75
N PRO A 159 31.31 -19.87 -36.26
CA PRO A 159 30.02 -20.01 -36.94
C PRO A 159 29.29 -18.66 -37.03
N GLU A 160 28.50 -18.48 -38.08
CA GLU A 160 27.67 -17.28 -38.26
C GLU A 160 26.55 -17.25 -37.20
N GLY A 161 26.50 -16.20 -36.37
CA GLY A 161 25.47 -16.02 -35.35
C GLY A 161 25.85 -15.04 -34.25
N GLU A 162 24.90 -14.75 -33.36
CA GLU A 162 25.20 -14.00 -32.14
C GLU A 162 26.06 -14.87 -31.19
N PRO A 163 27.09 -14.29 -30.54
CA PRO A 163 27.85 -15.03 -29.53
C PRO A 163 26.95 -15.45 -28.37
N PRO A 164 27.28 -16.56 -27.67
CA PRO A 164 26.49 -17.04 -26.56
C PRO A 164 26.33 -15.97 -25.47
N LYS A 165 25.09 -15.78 -25.02
CA LYS A 165 24.76 -14.85 -23.94
C LYS A 165 25.03 -15.52 -22.60
N PHE A 166 26.12 -15.12 -21.95
CA PHE A 166 26.41 -15.57 -20.59
C PHE A 166 25.50 -14.86 -19.59
N TYR A 167 24.78 -15.63 -18.78
CA TYR A 167 24.06 -15.12 -17.62
C TYR A 167 25.05 -14.89 -16.46
N LYS A 168 24.68 -14.08 -15.45
CA LYS A 168 25.52 -13.89 -14.25
C LYS A 168 25.88 -15.24 -13.62
N LEU A 169 27.09 -15.32 -13.07
CA LEU A 169 27.49 -16.41 -12.16
C LEU A 169 26.46 -16.56 -11.04
N VAL A 170 26.05 -17.79 -10.77
CA VAL A 170 25.15 -18.16 -9.68
C VAL A 170 25.91 -17.96 -8.37
N VAL A 171 25.46 -17.02 -7.53
CA VAL A 171 26.19 -16.60 -6.31
C VAL A 171 25.90 -17.49 -5.09
N ASN A 172 25.01 -18.48 -5.18
CA ASN A 172 24.63 -19.33 -4.05
C ASN A 172 25.09 -20.78 -4.24
N THR A 173 26.40 -21.04 -4.19
CA THR A 173 26.93 -22.41 -4.04
C THR A 173 27.34 -22.77 -2.62
N ASP A 174 27.30 -21.83 -1.67
CA ASP A 174 27.69 -22.11 -0.30
C ASP A 174 26.45 -22.42 0.56
N ARG A 175 26.44 -23.66 1.07
CA ARG A 175 25.45 -24.22 2.00
C ARG A 175 25.84 -23.94 3.45
#